data_AF-A0A4P7SJM8-F1
#
_entry.id   AF-A0A4P7SJM8-F1
#
_cell.length_a   1.000
_cell.length_b   1.000
_cell.length_c   1.000
_cell.angle_alpha   90.00
_cell.angle_beta   90.00
_cell.angle_gamma   90.00
#
_symmetry.space_group_name_H-M   'P 1'
#
loop_
_entity.id
_entity.type
_entity.pdbx_description
1 polymer ?
#
loop_
_entity_poly.entity_id
_entity_poly.type
_entity_poly.pdbx_seq_one_letter_code
_entity_poly.pdbx_strand_id
1 'polypeptide(L)'
;MVMTLPAPTAFDRVAETEYASWGRRVAAALLDSAVLGAVAWFVAGGAVAAPSLHPTYSMAQAAGLEAGVQPWTSSPVLVGAWLLLLALQGLTGQTPGRRVLDIAVVRAPADGGPVGGPPGVLRSILRFFAHLLDAILLVGYLRPLWQRERGTFADSLTGTVVVRRPSPRPAAPGTAWRSTAVTAGAYVAVTVGLAAGVSIGQSAGVERGADAVCALAPQDPDAPVRVGDVLLVRETEWRADRRLWPWADEQRRVERRRLSLEATWSVQGASVPGGTLLLRTTTESTADNEVPVDAGWASVPVERATGGVVDVEVLSGGRPLTSCSAAVPAGG
;
A
#
# COMPACT_ATOMS: atom_id res chain seq x y z
N MET A 1 -16.79 -56.36 26.23
CA MET A 1 -16.82 -55.07 26.93
C MET A 1 -17.31 -54.03 25.94
N VAL A 2 -18.62 -53.75 25.94
CA VAL A 2 -19.21 -52.75 25.04
C VAL A 2 -18.93 -51.38 25.64
N MET A 3 -18.10 -50.59 24.97
CA MET A 3 -17.78 -49.23 25.39
C MET A 3 -18.94 -48.32 24.98
N THR A 4 -19.91 -48.14 25.87
CA THR A 4 -20.99 -47.18 25.70
C THR A 4 -20.40 -45.77 25.73
N LEU A 5 -20.34 -45.11 24.58
CA LEU A 5 -20.01 -43.68 24.52
C LEU A 5 -21.05 -42.90 25.34
N PRO A 6 -20.63 -41.94 26.19
CA PRO A 6 -21.57 -41.12 26.94
C PRO A 6 -22.47 -40.36 25.96
N ALA A 7 -23.77 -40.35 26.23
CA ALA A 7 -24.74 -39.60 25.43
C ALA A 7 -24.34 -38.11 25.39
N PRO A 8 -24.38 -37.46 24.21
CA PRO A 8 -24.08 -36.03 24.10
C PRO A 8 -24.97 -35.25 25.07
N THR A 9 -24.35 -34.33 25.81
CA THR A 9 -25.05 -33.57 26.84
C THR A 9 -26.14 -32.70 26.19
N ALA A 10 -27.15 -32.28 26.95
CA ALA A 10 -28.19 -31.37 26.44
C ALA A 10 -27.59 -30.07 25.87
N PHE A 11 -26.39 -29.67 26.29
CA PHE A 11 -25.63 -28.55 25.74
C PHE A 11 -25.06 -28.83 24.34
N ASP A 12 -24.60 -30.06 24.06
CA ASP A 12 -24.14 -30.47 22.73
C ASP A 12 -25.28 -30.44 21.71
N ARG A 13 -26.51 -30.74 22.15
CA ARG A 13 -27.72 -30.69 21.30
C ARG A 13 -28.22 -29.28 20.98
N VAL A 14 -27.95 -28.29 21.84
CA VAL A 14 -28.36 -26.89 21.62
C VAL A 14 -27.42 -26.18 20.63
N ALA A 15 -26.18 -26.67 20.46
CA ALA A 15 -25.21 -26.13 19.52
C ALA A 15 -25.48 -26.50 18.04
N GLU A 16 -26.50 -27.32 17.75
CA GLU A 16 -26.60 -28.02 16.45
C GLU A 16 -27.56 -27.44 15.40
N THR A 17 -28.36 -26.40 15.65
CA THR A 17 -29.38 -26.02 14.64
C THR A 17 -29.63 -24.54 14.41
N GLU A 18 -29.02 -23.63 15.18
CA GLU A 18 -29.30 -22.21 14.96
C GLU A 18 -28.35 -21.57 13.95
N TYR A 19 -28.85 -21.29 12.76
CA TYR A 19 -28.11 -20.56 11.73
C TYR A 19 -27.79 -19.13 12.17
N ALA A 20 -26.54 -18.73 11.98
CA ALA A 20 -26.07 -17.38 12.27
C ALA A 20 -26.89 -16.35 11.46
N SER A 21 -27.35 -15.30 12.13
CA SER A 21 -28.03 -14.18 11.46
C SER A 21 -27.11 -13.45 10.50
N TRP A 22 -27.69 -12.81 9.48
CA TRP A 22 -26.96 -12.01 8.50
C TRP A 22 -26.06 -10.96 9.18
N GLY A 23 -26.61 -10.20 10.13
CA GLY A 23 -25.85 -9.16 10.84
C GLY A 23 -24.62 -9.68 11.59
N ARG A 24 -24.69 -10.88 12.20
CA ARG A 24 -23.51 -11.49 12.85
C ARG A 24 -22.45 -11.91 11.85
N ARG A 25 -22.87 -12.38 10.66
CA ARG A 25 -21.92 -12.71 9.59
C ARG A 25 -21.21 -11.46 9.08
N VAL A 26 -21.94 -10.37 8.86
CA VAL A 26 -21.38 -9.07 8.45
C VAL A 26 -20.43 -8.52 9.51
N ALA A 27 -20.85 -8.47 10.77
CA ALA A 27 -20.02 -7.99 11.85
C ALA A 27 -18.74 -8.84 12.03
N ALA A 28 -18.81 -10.16 11.85
CA ALA A 28 -17.62 -11.02 11.89
C ALA A 28 -16.68 -10.72 10.73
N ALA A 29 -17.21 -10.53 9.51
CA ALA A 29 -16.42 -10.17 8.35
C ALA A 29 -15.72 -8.81 8.53
N LEU A 30 -16.42 -7.82 9.11
CA LEU A 30 -15.83 -6.52 9.44
C LEU A 30 -14.72 -6.63 10.48
N LEU A 31 -14.91 -7.45 11.53
CA LEU A 31 -13.87 -7.71 12.54
C LEU A 31 -12.64 -8.42 11.94
N ASP A 32 -12.85 -9.42 11.07
CA ASP A 32 -11.75 -10.10 10.39
C ASP A 32 -11.00 -9.14 9.44
N SER A 33 -11.72 -8.29 8.70
CA SER A 33 -11.12 -7.24 7.86
C SER A 33 -10.38 -6.19 8.70
N ALA A 34 -10.87 -5.84 9.89
CA ALA A 34 -10.17 -4.93 10.79
C ALA A 34 -8.86 -5.53 11.32
N VAL A 35 -8.84 -6.84 11.64
CA VAL A 35 -7.62 -7.55 12.02
C VAL A 35 -6.60 -7.54 10.88
N LEU A 36 -7.02 -7.91 9.66
CA LEU A 36 -6.14 -7.89 8.50
C LEU A 36 -5.69 -6.47 8.10
N GLY A 37 -6.57 -5.48 8.24
CA GLY A 37 -6.27 -4.08 8.02
C GLY A 37 -5.26 -3.52 9.02
N ALA A 38 -5.39 -3.89 10.30
CA ALA A 38 -4.39 -3.56 11.31
C ALA A 38 -3.04 -4.18 10.94
N VAL A 39 -3.00 -5.46 10.58
CA VAL A 39 -1.75 -6.12 10.14
C VAL A 39 -1.15 -5.45 8.90
N ALA A 40 -1.95 -5.14 7.89
CA ALA A 40 -1.50 -4.41 6.69
C ALA A 40 -0.88 -3.06 7.03
N TRP A 41 -1.58 -2.30 7.86
CA TRP A 41 -1.12 -1.01 8.34
C TRP A 41 0.19 -1.11 9.15
N PHE A 42 0.31 -2.12 10.01
CA PHE A 42 1.53 -2.39 10.79
C PHE A 42 2.71 -2.86 9.97
N VAL A 43 2.47 -3.56 8.86
CA VAL A 43 3.54 -4.12 8.02
C VAL A 43 4.00 -3.10 6.97
N ALA A 44 3.08 -2.31 6.42
CA ALA A 44 3.33 -1.51 5.23
C ALA A 44 2.74 -0.09 5.24
N GLY A 45 2.15 0.34 6.36
CA GLY A 45 1.47 1.64 6.46
C GLY A 45 0.31 1.77 5.48
N GLY A 46 0.16 2.96 4.89
CA GLY A 46 -0.89 3.25 3.89
C GLY A 46 -0.49 2.97 2.45
N ALA A 47 0.71 2.40 2.22
CA ALA A 47 1.24 2.17 0.88
C ALA A 47 0.69 0.90 0.20
N VAL A 48 0.09 0.00 0.98
CA VAL A 48 -0.35 -1.32 0.54
C VAL A 48 -1.81 -1.51 0.95
N ALA A 49 -2.62 -2.04 0.04
CA ALA A 49 -4.00 -2.39 0.33
C ALA A 49 -4.08 -3.44 1.45
N ALA A 50 -5.17 -3.48 2.21
CA ALA A 50 -5.39 -4.53 3.19
C ALA A 50 -5.97 -5.80 2.52
N PRO A 51 -5.52 -7.01 2.91
CA PRO A 51 -6.18 -8.24 2.49
C PRO A 51 -7.56 -8.38 3.14
N SER A 52 -8.44 -9.18 2.51
CA SER A 52 -9.77 -9.49 3.03
C SER A 52 -10.11 -10.98 2.86
N LEU A 53 -10.91 -11.54 3.76
CA LEU A 53 -11.44 -12.91 3.63
C LEU A 53 -12.69 -13.00 2.76
N HIS A 54 -13.13 -11.87 2.20
CA HIS A 54 -14.25 -11.77 1.28
C HIS A 54 -13.79 -10.95 0.09
N PRO A 55 -13.95 -11.44 -1.16
CA PRO A 55 -13.58 -10.68 -2.35
C PRO A 55 -14.19 -9.27 -2.28
N THR A 56 -13.35 -8.25 -2.34
CA THR A 56 -13.77 -6.84 -2.38
C THR A 56 -13.45 -6.27 -3.75
N TYR A 57 -14.36 -5.48 -4.29
CA TYR A 57 -14.12 -4.68 -5.48
C TYR A 57 -13.88 -3.24 -5.04
N SER A 58 -12.67 -2.71 -5.24
CA SER A 58 -12.40 -1.29 -4.97
C SER A 58 -12.73 -0.48 -6.22
N MET A 59 -13.83 0.30 -6.15
CA MET A 59 -14.17 1.25 -7.20
C MET A 59 -13.12 2.36 -7.29
N ALA A 60 -12.51 2.76 -6.17
CA ALA A 60 -11.46 3.77 -6.15
C ALA A 60 -10.19 3.28 -6.87
N GLN A 61 -9.82 2.02 -6.67
CA GLN A 61 -8.70 1.39 -7.39
C GLN A 61 -9.02 1.24 -8.88
N ALA A 62 -10.23 0.79 -9.23
CA ALA A 62 -10.67 0.66 -10.62
C ALA A 62 -10.74 2.02 -11.34
N ALA A 63 -11.05 3.10 -10.62
CA ALA A 63 -11.08 4.47 -11.12
C ALA A 63 -9.71 5.19 -11.10
N GLY A 64 -8.64 4.52 -10.67
CA GLY A 64 -7.29 5.10 -10.59
C GLY A 64 -7.09 6.14 -9.49
N LEU A 65 -8.04 6.28 -8.55
CA LEU A 65 -7.99 7.24 -7.44
C LEU A 65 -7.03 6.81 -6.32
N GLU A 66 -6.55 5.56 -6.36
CA GLU A 66 -5.55 4.99 -5.45
C GLU A 66 -4.19 4.80 -6.15
N ALA A 67 -3.82 5.70 -7.07
CA ALA A 67 -2.53 5.68 -7.75
C ALA A 67 -1.38 5.60 -6.72
N GLY A 68 -0.59 4.54 -6.79
CA GLY A 68 0.55 4.30 -5.88
C GLY A 68 0.28 3.35 -4.71
N VAL A 69 -0.95 2.85 -4.51
CA VAL A 69 -1.24 1.79 -3.53
C VAL A 69 -0.93 0.42 -4.13
N GLN A 70 0.02 -0.30 -3.54
CA GLN A 70 0.41 -1.63 -3.99
C GLN A 70 -0.61 -2.70 -3.55
N PRO A 71 -0.80 -3.77 -4.33
CA PRO A 71 -1.66 -4.89 -3.91
C PRO A 71 -1.06 -5.59 -2.70
N TRP A 72 -1.91 -6.05 -1.77
CA TRP A 72 -1.47 -6.77 -0.56
C TRP A 72 -0.65 -8.03 -0.86
N THR A 73 -0.85 -8.62 -2.03
CA THR A 73 -0.10 -9.78 -2.52
C THR A 73 1.38 -9.50 -2.77
N SER A 74 1.79 -8.22 -2.85
CA SER A 74 3.20 -7.83 -2.95
C SER A 74 3.98 -8.08 -1.64
N SER A 75 3.29 -8.24 -0.51
CA SER A 75 3.92 -8.50 0.79
C SER A 75 3.75 -9.96 1.23
N PRO A 76 4.83 -10.74 1.36
CA PRO A 76 4.75 -12.14 1.80
C PRO A 76 4.20 -12.29 3.22
N VAL A 77 4.39 -11.27 4.08
CA VAL A 77 3.83 -11.25 5.44
C VAL A 77 2.31 -11.13 5.40
N LEU A 78 1.76 -10.27 4.53
CA LEU A 78 0.31 -10.10 4.38
C LEU A 78 -0.33 -11.32 3.73
N VAL A 79 0.35 -11.95 2.76
CA VAL A 79 -0.06 -13.24 2.22
C VAL A 79 -0.10 -14.31 3.31
N GLY A 80 0.93 -14.38 4.17
CA GLY A 80 0.97 -15.29 5.32
C GLY A 80 -0.17 -15.05 6.31
N ALA A 81 -0.46 -13.80 6.67
CA ALA A 81 -1.56 -13.45 7.57
C ALA A 81 -2.93 -13.84 7.01
N TRP A 82 -3.15 -13.59 5.71
CA TRP A 82 -4.38 -14.00 5.02
C TRP A 82 -4.52 -15.53 4.98
N LEU A 83 -3.45 -16.25 4.61
CA LEU A 83 -3.42 -17.72 4.60
C LEU A 83 -3.67 -18.31 5.99
N LEU A 84 -3.12 -17.69 7.05
CA LEU A 84 -3.34 -18.12 8.43
C LEU A 84 -4.82 -18.03 8.82
N LEU A 85 -5.48 -16.91 8.54
CA LEU A 85 -6.91 -16.75 8.83
C LEU A 85 -7.77 -17.72 8.00
N LEU A 86 -7.41 -17.94 6.74
CA LEU A 86 -8.06 -18.93 5.88
C LEU A 86 -7.88 -20.36 6.42
N ALA A 87 -6.68 -20.70 6.90
CA ALA A 87 -6.38 -21.97 7.53
C ALA A 87 -7.15 -22.14 8.85
N LEU A 88 -7.23 -21.10 9.68
CA LEU A 88 -8.05 -21.10 10.90
C LEU A 88 -9.52 -21.37 10.60
N GLN A 89 -10.08 -20.71 9.58
CA GLN A 89 -11.43 -20.99 9.10
C GLN A 89 -11.58 -22.45 8.66
N GLY A 90 -10.63 -22.97 7.88
CA GLY A 90 -10.67 -24.34 7.38
C GLY A 90 -10.59 -25.40 8.47
N LEU A 91 -9.67 -25.23 9.40
CA LEU A 91 -9.36 -26.21 10.43
C LEU A 91 -10.32 -26.16 11.62
N THR A 92 -10.87 -24.99 11.94
CA THR A 92 -11.70 -24.80 13.15
C THR A 92 -13.13 -24.33 12.88
N GLY A 93 -13.41 -23.85 11.67
CA GLY A 93 -14.65 -23.14 11.33
C GLY A 93 -14.67 -21.68 11.78
N GLN A 94 -13.66 -21.23 12.55
CA GLN A 94 -13.65 -19.93 13.21
C GLN A 94 -12.41 -19.10 12.88
N THR A 95 -12.66 -17.85 12.53
CA THR A 95 -11.71 -16.75 12.44
C THR A 95 -11.83 -15.88 13.71
N PRO A 96 -10.89 -14.96 14.00
CA PRO A 96 -10.99 -14.09 15.18
C PRO A 96 -12.34 -13.38 15.32
N GLY A 97 -12.85 -12.74 14.25
CA GLY A 97 -14.15 -12.06 14.24
C GLY A 97 -15.32 -13.01 14.47
N ARG A 98 -15.26 -14.22 13.92
CA ARG A 98 -16.28 -15.25 14.14
C ARG A 98 -16.26 -15.84 15.55
N ARG A 99 -15.09 -15.94 16.19
CA ARG A 99 -14.99 -16.31 17.61
C ARG A 99 -15.64 -15.27 18.50
N VAL A 100 -15.38 -13.99 18.26
CA VAL A 100 -15.98 -12.87 19.02
C VAL A 100 -17.51 -12.89 18.93
N LEU A 101 -18.07 -13.32 17.81
CA LEU A 101 -19.52 -13.36 17.60
C LEU A 101 -20.16 -14.74 17.79
N ASP A 102 -19.42 -15.72 18.33
CA ASP A 102 -19.88 -17.07 18.60
C ASP A 102 -20.54 -17.73 17.38
N ILE A 103 -19.88 -17.65 16.22
CA ILE A 103 -20.32 -18.30 14.99
C ILE A 103 -19.20 -19.15 14.38
N ALA A 104 -19.56 -20.17 13.63
CA ALA A 104 -18.60 -21.02 12.93
C ALA A 104 -19.13 -21.45 11.57
N VAL A 105 -18.23 -21.49 10.59
CA VAL A 105 -18.49 -22.17 9.31
C VAL A 105 -18.26 -23.66 9.52
N VAL A 106 -19.19 -24.44 9.02
CA VAL A 106 -19.21 -25.89 9.16
C VAL A 106 -19.71 -26.51 7.87
N ARG A 107 -19.47 -27.80 7.67
CA ARG A 107 -20.04 -28.52 6.53
C ARG A 107 -21.56 -28.60 6.71
N ALA A 108 -22.29 -28.31 5.63
CA ALA A 108 -23.73 -28.44 5.61
C ALA A 108 -24.15 -29.89 5.93
N PRO A 109 -25.25 -30.08 6.67
CA PRO A 109 -25.89 -31.39 6.82
C PRO A 109 -26.10 -32.10 5.48
N ALA A 110 -25.80 -33.39 5.41
CA ALA A 110 -26.31 -34.24 4.34
C ALA A 110 -27.70 -34.76 4.75
N ASP A 111 -28.72 -34.54 3.92
CA ASP A 111 -30.04 -35.16 4.02
C ASP A 111 -30.67 -35.16 5.43
N GLY A 112 -30.64 -34.01 6.11
CA GLY A 112 -31.22 -33.86 7.45
C GLY A 112 -30.39 -34.45 8.61
N GLY A 113 -29.17 -34.91 8.32
CA GLY A 113 -28.21 -35.37 9.32
C GLY A 113 -27.65 -34.25 10.21
N PRO A 114 -26.77 -34.58 11.18
CA PRO A 114 -26.16 -33.58 12.04
C PRO A 114 -25.26 -32.63 11.24
N VAL A 115 -25.10 -31.41 11.76
CA VAL A 115 -24.16 -30.43 11.19
C VAL A 115 -22.74 -30.99 11.27
N GLY A 116 -21.99 -30.88 10.18
CA GLY A 116 -20.65 -31.44 10.11
C GLY A 116 -19.60 -30.65 10.89
N GLY A 117 -18.40 -31.22 10.98
CA GLY A 117 -17.23 -30.53 11.52
C GLY A 117 -16.74 -29.35 10.66
N PRO A 118 -15.55 -28.80 10.97
CA PRO A 118 -14.92 -27.74 10.20
C PRO A 118 -14.84 -28.05 8.69
N PRO A 119 -15.00 -27.04 7.82
CA PRO A 119 -15.13 -27.23 6.38
C PRO A 119 -13.88 -27.86 5.74
N GLY A 120 -12.70 -27.68 6.33
CA GLY A 120 -11.40 -27.99 5.74
C GLY A 120 -10.83 -26.78 4.99
N VAL A 121 -9.51 -26.77 4.81
CA VAL A 121 -8.77 -25.66 4.15
C VAL A 121 -9.18 -25.54 2.69
N LEU A 122 -9.19 -26.65 1.94
CA LEU A 122 -9.57 -26.64 0.52
C LEU A 122 -10.98 -26.09 0.30
N ARG A 123 -11.96 -26.53 1.10
CA ARG A 123 -13.34 -26.01 1.02
C ARG A 123 -13.42 -24.53 1.37
N SER A 124 -12.59 -24.05 2.30
CA SER A 124 -12.51 -22.62 2.63
C SER A 124 -11.92 -21.78 1.50
N ILE A 125 -10.91 -22.29 0.78
CA ILE A 125 -10.36 -21.67 -0.43
C ILE A 125 -11.44 -21.60 -1.52
N LEU A 126 -12.08 -22.73 -1.82
CA LEU A 126 -13.16 -22.77 -2.82
C LEU A 126 -14.29 -21.81 -2.47
N ARG A 127 -14.62 -21.69 -1.18
CA ARG A 127 -15.66 -20.77 -0.69
C ARG A 127 -15.27 -19.30 -0.87
N PHE A 128 -13.99 -18.96 -0.68
CA PHE A 128 -13.49 -17.62 -0.97
C PHE A 128 -13.70 -17.25 -2.44
N PHE A 129 -13.35 -18.15 -3.37
CA PHE A 129 -13.57 -17.92 -4.80
C PHE A 129 -15.06 -17.93 -5.17
N ALA A 130 -15.86 -18.79 -4.56
CA ALA A 130 -17.31 -18.83 -4.80
C ALA A 130 -18.01 -17.54 -4.33
N HIS A 131 -17.45 -16.81 -3.36
CA HIS A 131 -17.94 -15.47 -2.98
C HIS A 131 -17.75 -14.42 -4.08
N LEU A 132 -16.95 -14.68 -5.13
CA LEU A 132 -16.91 -13.80 -6.30
C LEU A 132 -18.29 -13.73 -6.99
N LEU A 133 -19.03 -14.84 -6.99
CA LEU A 133 -20.41 -14.86 -7.49
C LEU A 133 -21.32 -13.97 -6.63
N ASP A 134 -21.15 -14.02 -5.31
CA ASP A 134 -21.88 -13.13 -4.39
C ASP A 134 -21.53 -11.66 -4.63
N ALA A 135 -20.26 -11.35 -4.93
CA ALA A 135 -19.78 -10.00 -5.23
C ALA A 135 -20.29 -9.46 -6.57
N ILE A 136 -20.34 -10.31 -7.62
CA ILE A 136 -20.86 -9.91 -8.94
C ILE A 136 -22.37 -9.66 -8.87
N LEU A 137 -23.11 -10.56 -8.21
CA LEU A 137 -24.57 -10.49 -8.19
C LEU A 137 -25.12 -9.52 -7.13
N LEU A 138 -24.31 -9.14 -6.13
CA LEU A 138 -24.62 -8.32 -4.94
C LEU A 138 -25.72 -8.89 -4.03
N VAL A 139 -26.83 -9.36 -4.61
CA VAL A 139 -27.94 -10.07 -3.97
C VAL A 139 -27.45 -11.33 -3.24
N GLY A 140 -26.32 -11.92 -3.65
CA GLY A 140 -25.72 -13.07 -2.99
C GLY A 140 -25.34 -12.79 -1.53
N TYR A 141 -24.88 -11.58 -1.22
CA TYR A 141 -24.61 -11.16 0.16
C TYR A 141 -25.87 -10.92 0.99
N LEU A 142 -27.00 -10.60 0.36
CA LEU A 142 -28.28 -10.38 1.03
C LEU A 142 -29.09 -11.67 1.19
N ARG A 143 -28.80 -12.70 0.38
CA ARG A 143 -29.45 -14.01 0.38
C ARG A 143 -29.70 -14.65 1.76
N PRO A 144 -28.79 -14.53 2.74
CA PRO A 144 -29.03 -15.02 4.10
C PRO A 144 -30.25 -14.42 4.83
N LEU A 145 -30.81 -13.30 4.37
CA LEU A 145 -31.96 -12.65 4.98
C LEU A 145 -33.27 -13.42 4.77
N TRP A 146 -33.41 -14.12 3.64
CA TRP A 146 -34.63 -14.85 3.28
C TRP A 146 -34.45 -16.36 3.08
N GLN A 147 -33.22 -16.86 2.96
CA GLN A 147 -32.99 -18.30 2.85
C GLN A 147 -33.15 -19.03 4.18
N ARG A 148 -33.78 -20.21 4.14
CA ARG A 148 -34.04 -21.07 5.32
C ARG A 148 -32.76 -21.38 6.10
N GLU A 149 -31.69 -21.69 5.38
CA GLU A 149 -30.36 -22.03 5.93
C GLU A 149 -29.46 -20.81 6.13
N ARG A 150 -29.97 -19.62 5.79
CA ARG A 150 -29.26 -18.33 5.84
C ARG A 150 -27.89 -18.35 5.13
N GLY A 151 -27.73 -19.11 4.06
CA GLY A 151 -26.48 -19.20 3.29
C GLY A 151 -26.37 -18.20 2.13
N THR A 152 -25.14 -17.85 1.74
CA THR A 152 -24.86 -17.14 0.47
C THR A 152 -24.80 -18.13 -0.70
N PHE A 153 -24.57 -17.68 -1.95
CA PHE A 153 -24.32 -18.61 -3.05
C PHE A 153 -23.05 -19.42 -2.80
N ALA A 154 -21.98 -18.78 -2.32
CA ALA A 154 -20.75 -19.49 -1.95
C ALA A 154 -20.98 -20.61 -0.93
N ASP A 155 -21.81 -20.38 0.07
CA ASP A 155 -22.17 -21.37 1.08
C ASP A 155 -22.86 -22.59 0.42
N SER A 156 -23.82 -22.36 -0.47
CA SER A 156 -24.50 -23.44 -1.22
C SER A 156 -23.57 -24.20 -2.16
N LEU A 157 -22.75 -23.51 -2.96
CA LEU A 157 -21.81 -24.14 -3.90
C LEU A 157 -20.76 -25.02 -3.19
N THR A 158 -20.37 -24.61 -1.98
CA THR A 158 -19.33 -25.32 -1.22
C THR A 158 -19.89 -26.27 -0.17
N GLY A 159 -21.23 -26.42 -0.10
CA GLY A 159 -21.90 -27.24 0.91
C GLY A 159 -21.47 -26.84 2.33
N THR A 160 -21.48 -25.54 2.63
CA THR A 160 -21.18 -25.02 3.96
C THR A 160 -22.37 -24.24 4.51
N VAL A 161 -22.47 -24.18 5.83
CA VAL A 161 -23.42 -23.32 6.54
C VAL A 161 -22.69 -22.61 7.67
N VAL A 162 -23.24 -21.50 8.15
CA VAL A 162 -22.72 -20.82 9.34
C VAL A 162 -23.74 -20.95 10.44
N VAL A 163 -23.31 -21.55 11.53
CA VAL A 163 -24.11 -21.82 12.71
C VAL A 163 -23.63 -20.97 13.87
N ARG A 164 -24.50 -20.73 14.84
CA ARG A 164 -24.05 -20.27 16.16
C ARG A 164 -23.24 -21.39 16.79
N ARG A 165 -22.07 -21.04 17.29
CA ARG A 165 -21.22 -21.92 18.08
C ARG A 165 -20.77 -21.13 19.29
N PRO A 166 -21.60 -21.09 20.34
CA PRO A 166 -21.22 -20.49 21.61
C PRO A 166 -19.87 -21.07 22.01
N SER A 167 -18.90 -20.20 22.26
CA SER A 167 -17.67 -20.62 22.91
C SER A 167 -18.04 -21.35 24.20
N PRO A 168 -17.43 -22.51 24.52
CA PRO A 168 -17.69 -23.15 25.80
C PRO A 168 -17.51 -22.10 26.90
N ARG A 169 -18.56 -21.81 27.67
CA ARG A 169 -18.39 -21.02 28.90
C ARG A 169 -17.24 -21.68 29.65
N PRO A 170 -16.22 -20.95 30.09
CA PRO A 170 -15.08 -21.57 30.74
C PRO A 170 -15.59 -22.36 31.95
N ALA A 171 -15.61 -23.68 31.80
CA ALA A 171 -15.69 -24.58 32.92
C ALA A 171 -14.33 -24.46 33.62
N ALA A 172 -14.35 -23.86 34.79
CA ALA A 172 -13.24 -23.55 35.68
C ALA A 172 -12.42 -22.26 35.36
N PRO A 173 -12.01 -21.50 36.40
CA PRO A 173 -11.28 -20.24 36.29
C PRO A 173 -9.91 -20.31 35.57
N GLY A 174 -9.37 -21.51 35.29
CA GLY A 174 -8.00 -21.69 34.81
C GLY A 174 -7.80 -21.62 33.29
N THR A 175 -8.83 -21.86 32.48
CA THR A 175 -8.73 -21.85 30.99
C THR A 175 -9.30 -20.59 30.35
N ALA A 176 -10.09 -19.81 31.09
CA ALA A 176 -10.64 -18.52 30.69
C ALA A 176 -9.56 -17.48 30.37
N TRP A 177 -8.40 -17.56 31.04
CA TRP A 177 -7.31 -16.62 30.82
C TRP A 177 -6.74 -16.72 29.40
N ARG A 178 -6.72 -17.92 28.78
CA ARG A 178 -6.16 -18.10 27.42
C ARG A 178 -7.04 -17.47 26.35
N SER A 179 -8.37 -17.62 26.40
CA SER A 179 -9.28 -16.98 25.44
C SER A 179 -9.41 -15.48 25.70
N THR A 180 -9.50 -15.07 26.97
CA THR A 180 -9.59 -13.66 27.35
C THR A 180 -8.29 -12.91 27.06
N ALA A 181 -7.12 -13.53 27.24
CA ALA A 181 -5.84 -12.93 26.88
C ALA A 181 -5.64 -12.85 25.36
N VAL A 182 -6.18 -13.77 24.58
CA VAL A 182 -6.16 -13.67 23.11
C VAL A 182 -7.07 -12.55 22.62
N THR A 183 -8.28 -12.42 23.18
CA THR A 183 -9.20 -11.33 22.83
C THR A 183 -8.69 -9.98 23.32
N ALA A 184 -8.21 -9.89 24.56
CA ALA A 184 -7.57 -8.68 25.10
C ALA A 184 -6.29 -8.35 24.32
N GLY A 185 -5.49 -9.35 23.96
CA GLY A 185 -4.31 -9.19 23.12
C GLY A 185 -4.66 -8.70 21.71
N ALA A 186 -5.76 -9.16 21.12
CA ALA A 186 -6.26 -8.66 19.84
C ALA A 186 -6.76 -7.21 19.96
N TYR A 187 -7.51 -6.87 21.02
CA TYR A 187 -7.91 -5.49 21.28
C TYR A 187 -6.70 -4.58 21.51
N VAL A 188 -5.73 -5.00 22.32
CA VAL A 188 -4.49 -4.27 22.55
C VAL A 188 -3.70 -4.13 21.25
N ALA A 189 -3.60 -5.17 20.42
CA ALA A 189 -2.93 -5.09 19.12
C ALA A 189 -3.65 -4.12 18.17
N VAL A 190 -4.99 -4.12 18.14
CA VAL A 190 -5.77 -3.16 17.35
C VAL A 190 -5.59 -1.75 17.89
N THR A 191 -5.68 -1.52 19.20
CA THR A 191 -5.53 -0.17 19.79
C THR A 191 -4.10 0.35 19.71
N VAL A 192 -3.10 -0.50 19.94
CA VAL A 192 -1.68 -0.17 19.75
C VAL A 192 -1.41 0.06 18.27
N GLY A 193 -2.07 -0.67 17.36
CA GLY A 193 -1.93 -0.44 15.91
C GLY A 193 -2.54 0.84 15.42
N LEU A 194 -3.71 1.19 15.95
CA LEU A 194 -4.31 2.49 15.71
C LEU A 194 -3.43 3.61 16.27
N ALA A 195 -2.92 3.47 17.50
CA ALA A 195 -2.10 4.50 18.15
C ALA A 195 -0.68 4.63 17.56
N ALA A 196 0.03 3.53 17.32
CA ALA A 196 1.35 3.52 16.69
C ALA A 196 1.29 3.86 15.19
N GLY A 197 0.09 3.72 14.62
CA GLY A 197 -0.23 4.12 13.26
C GLY A 197 -0.45 5.61 13.06
N VAL A 198 -0.72 6.37 14.13
CA VAL A 198 -0.89 7.82 14.03
C VAL A 198 0.43 8.43 13.57
N SER A 199 0.38 9.16 12.44
CA SER A 199 1.49 9.99 12.02
C SER A 199 1.69 11.06 13.10
N ILE A 200 2.80 10.97 13.84
CA ILE A 200 3.14 11.90 14.93
C ILE A 200 3.78 13.17 14.40
N GLY A 201 4.05 13.22 13.10
CA GLY A 201 4.55 14.40 12.41
C GLY A 201 4.90 14.07 10.98
N GLN A 202 5.11 15.11 10.19
CA GLN A 202 5.64 14.98 8.83
C GLN A 202 6.95 15.75 8.76
N SER A 203 7.95 15.13 8.13
CA SER A 203 9.16 15.84 7.71
C SER A 203 9.18 15.87 6.18
N ALA A 204 9.48 17.04 5.64
CA ALA A 204 9.76 17.21 4.24
C ALA A 204 11.14 17.84 4.11
N GLY A 205 11.78 17.61 2.98
CA GLY A 205 13.07 18.19 2.67
C GLY A 205 13.31 18.24 1.18
N VAL A 206 14.27 19.06 0.80
CA VAL A 206 14.80 19.10 -0.56
C VAL A 206 16.24 18.62 -0.48
N GLU A 207 16.54 17.56 -1.20
CA GLU A 207 17.92 17.14 -1.43
C GLU A 207 18.40 17.73 -2.75
N ARG A 208 19.53 18.44 -2.68
CA ARG A 208 20.24 18.97 -3.84
C ARG A 208 21.51 18.17 -4.05
N GLY A 209 21.70 17.66 -5.27
CA GLY A 209 22.93 16.98 -5.68
C GLY A 209 23.36 17.44 -7.06
N ALA A 210 24.66 17.67 -7.25
CA ALA A 210 25.25 17.82 -8.57
C ALA A 210 25.41 16.43 -9.19
N ASP A 211 24.62 16.13 -10.22
CA ASP A 211 24.58 14.81 -10.86
C ASP A 211 25.66 14.65 -11.92
N ALA A 212 25.96 15.73 -12.65
CA ALA A 212 26.95 15.74 -13.71
C ALA A 212 27.61 17.11 -13.83
N VAL A 213 28.91 17.10 -14.10
CA VAL A 213 29.67 18.28 -14.51
C VAL A 213 29.78 18.24 -16.03
N CYS A 214 29.35 19.30 -16.70
CA CYS A 214 29.50 19.41 -18.14
C CYS A 214 30.92 19.87 -18.47
N ALA A 215 31.66 19.08 -19.26
CA ALA A 215 32.97 19.50 -19.75
C ALA A 215 32.80 20.54 -20.87
N LEU A 216 33.27 21.76 -20.63
CA LEU A 216 33.18 22.85 -21.59
C LEU A 216 34.13 22.66 -22.78
N ALA A 217 33.65 22.95 -23.98
CA ALA A 217 34.48 23.11 -25.16
C ALA A 217 35.44 24.33 -24.99
N PRO A 218 36.61 24.33 -25.67
CA PRO A 218 37.55 25.45 -25.63
C PRO A 218 36.85 26.79 -25.91
N GLN A 219 37.09 27.76 -25.02
CA GLN A 219 36.50 29.09 -25.10
C GLN A 219 37.38 30.03 -25.90
N ASP A 220 36.75 30.99 -26.59
CA ASP A 220 37.47 32.08 -27.24
C ASP A 220 38.26 32.89 -26.19
N PRO A 221 39.60 32.96 -26.30
CA PRO A 221 40.44 33.65 -25.33
C PRO A 221 40.16 35.16 -25.27
N ASP A 222 39.62 35.74 -26.33
CA ASP A 222 39.34 37.18 -26.45
C ASP A 222 37.87 37.52 -26.09
N ALA A 223 37.07 36.53 -25.70
CA ALA A 223 35.68 36.76 -25.30
C ALA A 223 35.60 37.61 -24.02
N PRO A 224 34.68 38.60 -23.96
CA PRO A 224 34.51 39.45 -22.78
C PRO A 224 33.89 38.72 -21.58
N VAL A 225 33.43 37.48 -21.76
CA VAL A 225 32.84 36.65 -20.71
C VAL A 225 33.47 35.28 -20.77
N ARG A 226 33.96 34.80 -19.62
CA ARG A 226 34.51 33.45 -19.43
C ARG A 226 33.52 32.62 -18.63
N VAL A 227 33.01 31.55 -19.23
CA VAL A 227 32.07 30.64 -18.57
C VAL A 227 32.86 29.68 -17.67
N GLY A 228 32.45 29.57 -16.41
CA GLY A 228 32.99 28.63 -15.44
C GLY A 228 32.29 27.27 -15.52
N ASP A 229 32.27 26.54 -14.41
CA ASP A 229 31.65 25.21 -14.40
C ASP A 229 30.14 25.29 -14.67
N VAL A 230 29.67 24.35 -15.50
CA VAL A 230 28.25 24.12 -15.77
C VAL A 230 27.87 22.79 -15.13
N LEU A 231 26.93 22.85 -14.19
CA LEU A 231 26.51 21.73 -13.36
C LEU A 231 25.06 21.37 -13.68
N LEU A 232 24.81 20.08 -13.90
CA LEU A 232 23.46 19.55 -13.89
C LEU A 232 23.09 19.22 -12.43
N VAL A 233 22.20 20.01 -11.86
CA VAL A 233 21.76 19.90 -10.47
C VAL A 233 20.38 19.26 -10.42
N ARG A 234 20.23 18.26 -9.55
CA ARG A 234 18.96 17.62 -9.24
C ARG A 234 18.47 18.06 -7.87
N GLU A 235 17.25 18.58 -7.87
CA GLU A 235 16.46 18.77 -6.66
C GLU A 235 15.46 17.64 -6.53
N THR A 236 15.57 16.88 -5.44
CA THR A 236 14.60 15.87 -5.07
C THR A 236 13.83 16.36 -3.85
N GLU A 237 12.58 16.75 -4.07
CA GLU A 237 11.64 17.06 -3.01
C GLU A 237 11.06 15.76 -2.46
N TRP A 238 11.22 15.55 -1.17
CA TRP A 238 10.76 14.35 -0.50
C TRP A 238 9.91 14.67 0.71
N ARG A 239 8.99 13.76 1.01
CA ARG A 239 8.19 13.77 2.23
C ARG A 239 8.26 12.42 2.91
N ALA A 240 8.38 12.45 4.24
CA ALA A 240 8.37 11.27 5.08
C ALA A 240 7.41 11.48 6.26
N ASP A 241 6.57 10.48 6.52
CA ASP A 241 5.74 10.44 7.72
C ASP A 241 6.56 9.91 8.90
N ARG A 242 6.56 10.64 10.01
CA ARG A 242 7.16 10.18 11.26
C ARG A 242 6.14 9.37 12.05
N ARG A 243 6.51 8.16 12.42
CA ARG A 243 5.68 7.22 13.20
C ARG A 243 6.43 6.78 14.45
N LEU A 244 5.70 6.34 15.47
CA LEU A 244 6.29 5.91 16.75
C LEU A 244 7.11 4.63 16.65
N TRP A 245 6.90 3.83 15.61
CA TRP A 245 7.60 2.57 15.39
C TRP A 245 8.54 2.67 14.17
N PRO A 246 9.83 2.33 14.30
CA PRO A 246 10.77 2.43 13.20
C PRO A 246 10.57 1.26 12.22
N TRP A 247 10.29 1.57 10.96
CA TRP A 247 10.74 0.72 9.85
C TRP A 247 12.14 1.15 9.47
N ALA A 248 12.99 0.22 9.02
CA ALA A 248 14.36 0.52 8.59
C ALA A 248 14.41 1.51 7.41
N ASP A 249 13.32 1.58 6.62
CA ASP A 249 13.14 2.57 5.57
C ASP A 249 12.00 3.51 5.94
N GLU A 250 12.35 4.67 6.50
CA GLU A 250 11.57 5.89 6.31
C GLU A 250 11.41 6.09 4.80
N GLN A 251 10.34 5.57 4.19
CA GLN A 251 10.12 5.71 2.76
C GLN A 251 9.85 7.17 2.45
N ARG A 252 10.93 7.93 2.23
CA ARG A 252 10.92 9.23 1.60
C ARG A 252 10.20 9.07 0.28
N ARG A 253 8.92 9.47 0.27
CA ARG A 253 8.16 9.54 -0.95
C ARG A 253 8.70 10.74 -1.71
N VAL A 254 9.29 10.49 -2.86
CA VAL A 254 9.69 11.54 -3.78
C VAL A 254 8.41 12.14 -4.34
N GLU A 255 8.14 13.40 -3.99
CA GLU A 255 6.95 14.11 -4.47
C GLU A 255 7.23 14.77 -5.82
N ARG A 256 8.45 15.31 -5.98
CA ARG A 256 8.86 16.00 -7.19
C ARG A 256 10.37 15.87 -7.41
N ARG A 257 10.77 15.64 -8.66
CA ARG A 257 12.14 15.81 -9.13
C ARG A 257 12.18 17.02 -10.05
N ARG A 258 13.17 17.90 -9.85
CA ARG A 258 13.47 19.00 -10.75
C ARG A 258 14.93 18.89 -11.16
N LEU A 259 15.17 19.05 -12.45
CA LEU A 259 16.51 19.19 -12.99
C LEU A 259 16.70 20.65 -13.38
N SER A 260 17.82 21.22 -12.95
CA SER A 260 18.23 22.57 -13.31
C SER A 260 19.68 22.56 -13.72
N LEU A 261 20.00 23.40 -14.69
CA LEU A 261 21.37 23.66 -15.10
C LEU A 261 21.85 24.92 -14.38
N GLU A 262 22.91 24.77 -13.59
CA GLU A 262 23.58 25.87 -12.93
C GLU A 262 24.86 26.21 -13.70
N ALA A 263 24.96 27.45 -14.16
CA ALA A 263 26.14 27.94 -14.86
C ALA A 263 26.68 29.17 -14.14
N THR A 264 28.00 29.27 -14.06
CA THR A 264 28.70 30.45 -13.54
C THR A 264 29.54 31.09 -14.63
N TRP A 265 29.79 32.39 -14.54
CA TRP A 265 30.68 33.07 -15.47
C TRP A 265 31.33 34.30 -14.83
N SER A 266 32.41 34.76 -15.43
CA SER A 266 33.14 35.95 -15.03
C SER A 266 33.32 36.90 -16.20
N VAL A 267 33.07 38.19 -15.96
CA VAL A 267 33.31 39.24 -16.97
C VAL A 267 34.80 39.57 -16.98
N GLN A 268 35.37 39.63 -18.17
CA GLN A 268 36.77 39.97 -18.40
C GLN A 268 36.87 41.43 -18.88
N GLY A 269 37.74 42.23 -18.26
CA GLY A 269 37.97 43.63 -18.65
C GLY A 269 36.94 44.63 -18.10
N ALA A 270 36.79 45.78 -18.77
CA ALA A 270 35.87 46.84 -18.36
C ALA A 270 34.43 46.38 -18.61
N SER A 271 33.60 46.40 -17.55
CA SER A 271 32.19 45.99 -17.48
C SER A 271 31.44 46.14 -18.81
N VAL A 272 30.81 45.07 -19.30
CA VAL A 272 29.78 45.14 -20.36
C VAL A 272 28.46 45.50 -19.69
N PRO A 273 28.02 46.77 -19.63
CA PRO A 273 26.83 47.14 -18.89
C PRO A 273 25.61 46.72 -19.70
N GLY A 274 24.75 45.87 -19.13
CA GLY A 274 23.45 45.51 -19.73
C GLY A 274 23.48 44.43 -20.82
N GLY A 275 24.56 43.62 -20.90
CA GLY A 275 24.57 42.45 -21.79
C GLY A 275 23.70 41.30 -21.26
N THR A 276 23.15 40.50 -22.17
CA THR A 276 22.48 39.22 -21.85
C THR A 276 23.27 38.04 -22.41
N LEU A 277 23.30 36.95 -21.65
CA LEU A 277 23.71 35.64 -22.14
C LEU A 277 22.46 34.84 -22.47
N LEU A 278 22.53 34.07 -23.55
CA LEU A 278 21.51 33.10 -23.89
C LEU A 278 22.03 31.72 -23.53
N LEU A 279 21.40 31.06 -22.56
CA LEU A 279 21.64 29.65 -22.25
C LEU A 279 20.60 28.84 -23.02
N ARG A 280 21.06 28.18 -24.07
CA ARG A 280 20.25 27.25 -24.85
C ARG A 280 20.49 25.84 -24.35
N THR A 281 19.43 25.21 -23.87
CA THR A 281 19.43 23.80 -23.47
C THR A 281 18.65 22.99 -24.50
N THR A 282 19.27 21.96 -25.05
CA THR A 282 18.66 21.04 -26.00
C THR A 282 18.59 19.65 -25.40
N THR A 283 17.37 19.15 -25.27
CA THR A 283 17.06 17.76 -24.87
C THR A 283 16.26 17.11 -26.01
N GLU A 284 15.02 16.69 -25.75
CA GLU A 284 14.03 16.38 -26.78
C GLU A 284 13.46 17.66 -27.42
N SER A 285 13.57 18.79 -26.72
CA SER A 285 13.18 20.11 -27.19
C SER A 285 14.27 21.14 -26.85
N THR A 286 14.36 22.19 -27.66
CA THR A 286 15.26 23.32 -27.39
C THR A 286 14.54 24.37 -26.56
N ALA A 287 15.17 24.81 -25.47
CA ALA A 287 14.71 25.90 -24.62
C ALA A 287 15.80 26.97 -24.50
N ASP A 288 15.40 28.22 -24.70
CA ASP A 288 16.28 29.39 -24.74
C ASP A 288 16.00 30.26 -23.52
N ASN A 289 17.01 30.50 -22.70
CA ASN A 289 16.88 31.26 -21.46
C ASN A 289 17.84 32.44 -21.46
N GLU A 290 17.30 33.65 -21.51
CA GLU A 290 18.08 34.88 -21.42
C GLU A 290 18.35 35.23 -19.96
N VAL A 291 19.63 35.41 -19.64
CA VAL A 291 20.08 35.76 -18.29
C VAL A 291 21.00 36.98 -18.35
N PRO A 292 20.92 37.87 -17.36
CA PRO A 292 21.69 39.11 -17.40
C PRO A 292 23.16 38.83 -17.02
N VAL A 293 24.11 39.35 -17.80
CA VAL A 293 25.56 39.05 -17.66
C VAL A 293 26.12 39.47 -16.29
N ASP A 294 25.56 40.51 -15.68
CA ASP A 294 25.97 41.05 -14.39
C ASP A 294 25.61 40.13 -13.20
N ALA A 295 24.69 39.17 -13.38
CA ALA A 295 24.36 38.20 -12.34
C ALA A 295 25.55 37.29 -11.98
N GLY A 296 26.44 37.00 -12.94
CA GLY A 296 27.60 36.12 -12.76
C GLY A 296 27.26 34.62 -12.57
N TRP A 297 25.98 34.28 -12.49
CA TRP A 297 25.47 32.92 -12.42
C TRP A 297 24.00 32.87 -12.87
N ALA A 298 23.55 31.68 -13.26
CA ALA A 298 22.13 31.39 -13.49
C ALA A 298 21.79 29.94 -13.15
N SER A 299 20.54 29.73 -12.76
CA SER A 299 19.91 28.41 -12.63
C SER A 299 18.72 28.35 -13.58
N VAL A 300 18.76 27.42 -14.53
CA VAL A 300 17.78 27.31 -15.63
C VAL A 300 17.11 25.95 -15.55
N PRO A 301 15.77 25.86 -15.56
CA PRO A 301 15.07 24.58 -15.51
C PRO A 301 15.32 23.77 -16.79
N VAL A 302 15.57 22.48 -16.65
CA VAL A 302 15.67 21.53 -17.76
C VAL A 302 14.33 20.79 -17.87
N GLU A 303 13.47 21.22 -18.80
CA GLU A 303 12.18 20.58 -19.02
C GLU A 303 12.31 19.28 -19.84
N ARG A 304 11.50 18.26 -19.49
CA ARG A 304 11.28 17.03 -20.26
C ARG A 304 12.53 16.18 -20.57
N ALA A 305 13.54 16.18 -19.70
CA ALA A 305 14.68 15.28 -19.85
C ALA A 305 14.39 13.90 -19.23
N THR A 306 13.64 13.03 -19.91
CA THR A 306 13.41 11.64 -19.47
C THR A 306 14.59 10.74 -19.83
N GLY A 307 15.77 11.04 -19.27
CA GLY A 307 17.04 10.37 -19.61
C GLY A 307 17.64 10.81 -20.94
N GLY A 308 18.92 10.49 -21.17
CA GLY A 308 19.65 10.86 -22.38
C GLY A 308 20.77 11.86 -22.11
N VAL A 309 20.98 12.82 -23.03
CA VAL A 309 22.01 13.85 -22.95
C VAL A 309 21.33 15.21 -23.06
N VAL A 310 21.76 16.17 -22.22
CA VAL A 310 21.43 17.59 -22.35
C VAL A 310 22.62 18.27 -23.00
N ASP A 311 22.38 18.86 -24.16
CA ASP A 311 23.34 19.73 -24.83
C ASP A 311 23.08 21.18 -24.41
N VAL A 312 24.15 21.91 -24.15
CA VAL A 312 24.11 23.26 -23.60
C VAL A 312 24.99 24.13 -24.47
N GLU A 313 24.42 25.22 -24.97
CA GLU A 313 25.14 26.25 -25.69
C GLU A 313 24.99 27.57 -24.94
N VAL A 314 26.11 28.25 -24.71
CA VAL A 314 26.11 29.59 -24.12
C VAL A 314 26.44 30.58 -25.22
N LEU A 315 25.52 31.50 -25.50
CA LEU A 315 25.68 32.52 -26.53
C LEU A 315 25.70 33.91 -25.91
N SER A 316 26.46 34.82 -26.53
CA SER A 316 26.47 36.24 -26.22
C SER A 316 26.27 37.04 -27.51
N GLY A 317 25.25 37.89 -27.55
CA GLY A 317 24.90 38.65 -28.77
C GLY A 317 24.66 37.77 -30.00
N GLY A 318 24.13 36.55 -29.82
CA GLY A 318 23.88 35.58 -30.88
C GLY A 318 25.11 34.79 -31.37
N ARG A 319 26.30 35.00 -30.78
CA ARG A 319 27.50 34.21 -31.09
C ARG A 319 27.75 33.15 -30.02
N PRO A 320 28.06 31.89 -30.40
CA PRO A 320 28.38 30.86 -29.42
C PRO A 320 29.72 31.16 -28.74
N LEU A 321 29.72 31.16 -27.41
CA LEU A 321 30.91 31.31 -26.58
C LEU A 321 31.54 29.96 -26.23
N THR A 322 30.69 28.99 -25.91
CA THR A 322 31.08 27.62 -25.56
C THR A 322 29.87 26.69 -25.66
N SER A 323 30.14 25.39 -25.69
CA SER A 323 29.12 24.36 -25.61
C SER A 323 29.61 23.21 -24.73
N CYS A 324 28.66 22.46 -24.17
CA CYS A 324 28.95 21.26 -23.41
C CYS A 324 27.76 20.30 -23.41
N SER A 325 28.04 19.03 -23.16
CA SER A 325 27.02 17.98 -23.07
C SER A 325 27.12 17.28 -21.72
N ALA A 326 25.99 16.99 -21.08
CA ALA A 326 25.93 16.18 -19.86
C ALA A 326 24.89 15.08 -19.96
N ALA A 327 25.23 13.91 -19.41
CA ALA A 327 24.30 12.80 -19.31
C ALA A 327 23.25 13.06 -18.23
N VAL A 328 21.98 12.87 -18.56
CA VAL A 328 20.86 12.95 -17.62
C VAL A 328 20.70 11.58 -16.96
N PRO A 329 20.84 11.46 -15.63
CA PRO A 329 20.73 10.18 -14.98
C PRO A 329 19.30 9.63 -15.10
N ALA A 330 19.18 8.32 -15.32
CA ALA A 330 17.90 7.65 -15.51
C ALA A 330 16.92 7.93 -14.34
N GLY A 331 15.66 8.24 -14.69
CA GLY A 331 14.59 8.55 -13.72
C GLY A 331 14.39 10.03 -13.40
N GLY A 332 14.75 10.93 -14.32
CA GLY A 332 14.33 12.34 -14.30
C GLY A 332 12.81 12.52 -14.34
#